data_AF-A0A942EKR5-F1
#
_entry.id   AF-A0A942EKR5-F1
#
_cell.length_a   1.000
_cell.length_b   1.000
_cell.length_c   1.000
_cell.angle_alpha   90.00
_cell.angle_beta   90.00
_cell.angle_gamma   90.00
#
_symmetry.space_group_name_H-M   'P 1'
#
loop_
_entity.id
_entity.type
_entity.pdbx_description
1 polymer ?
#
loop_
_entity_poly.entity_id
_entity_poly.type
_entity_poly.pdbx_seq_one_letter_code
_entity_poly.pdbx_strand_id
1 'polypeptide(L)' 'MLGRIGPPELLVILGLVLVLFGPKKLPEIGRSFGKGLKEFRQATKEIKESVDLGDEDTAG' A
#
# COMPACT_ATOMS: atom_id res chain seq x y z
N MET A 1 13.71 -0.13 -30.37
CA MET A 1 12.73 -1.22 -30.17
C MET A 1 12.87 -1.82 -28.77
N LEU A 2 12.77 -1.00 -27.71
CA LEU A 2 12.88 -1.46 -26.32
C LEU A 2 12.40 -0.35 -25.37
N GLY A 3 11.10 -0.08 -25.27
CA GLY A 3 10.73 1.18 -24.60
C GLY A 3 9.26 1.41 -24.29
N ARG A 4 8.55 0.38 -23.84
CA ARG A 4 7.35 0.47 -22.99
C ARG A 4 6.89 -0.96 -22.74
N ILE A 5 7.15 -1.48 -21.55
CA ILE A 5 6.38 -2.63 -21.05
C ILE A 5 4.94 -2.12 -21.02
N GLY A 6 4.16 -2.54 -22.00
CA GLY A 6 2.79 -2.12 -22.15
C GLY A 6 1.90 -2.87 -21.16
N PRO A 7 0.64 -2.44 -21.04
CA PRO A 7 -0.39 -3.22 -20.36
C PRO A 7 -0.43 -4.71 -20.80
N PRO A 8 -0.21 -5.07 -22.08
CA PRO A 8 -0.18 -6.46 -22.52
C PRO A 8 0.97 -7.29 -21.92
N GLU A 9 2.19 -6.77 -21.94
CA GLU A 9 3.36 -7.48 -21.40
C GLU A 9 3.23 -7.68 -19.89
N LEU A 10 2.71 -6.67 -19.18
CA LEU A 10 2.45 -6.76 -17.75
C LEU A 10 1.40 -7.83 -17.42
N LEU A 11 0.36 -7.97 -18.25
CA LEU A 11 -0.66 -9.01 -18.12
C LEU A 11 -0.09 -10.42 -18.31
N VAL A 12 0.83 -10.61 -19.25
CA VAL A 12 1.50 -11.92 -19.45
C VAL A 12 2.33 -12.30 -18.23
N ILE A 13 3.12 -11.36 -17.71
CA ILE A 13 3.91 -11.58 -16.49
C ILE A 13 3.00 -11.88 -15.30
N LEU A 14 1.93 -11.10 -15.14
CA LEU A 14 0.93 -11.32 -14.10
C LEU A 14 0.29 -12.70 -14.24
N GLY A 15 -0.07 -13.13 -15.45
CA GLY A 15 -0.58 -14.46 -15.74
C GLY A 15 0.39 -15.57 -15.31
N LEU A 16 1.68 -15.41 -15.60
CA LEU A 16 2.71 -16.38 -15.20
C LEU A 16 2.82 -16.50 -13.67
N VAL A 17 2.86 -15.35 -12.98
CA VAL A 17 2.84 -15.28 -11.51
C VAL A 17 1.57 -15.93 -10.95
N LEU A 18 0.43 -15.70 -11.59
CA LEU A 18 -0.84 -16.28 -11.18
C LEU A 18 -0.91 -17.80 -11.37
N VAL A 19 -0.22 -18.36 -12.35
CA VAL A 19 -0.14 -19.82 -12.51
C VAL A 19 0.71 -20.43 -11.39
N LEU A 20 1.82 -19.78 -11.00
CA LEU A 20 2.71 -20.26 -9.94
C LEU A 20 2.09 -20.13 -8.54
N PHE A 21 1.50 -18.97 -8.23
CA PHE A 21 1.00 -18.65 -6.89
C PHE A 21 -0.52 -18.84 -6.75
N GLY A 22 -1.25 -18.87 -7.86
CA GLY A 22 -2.71 -18.94 -7.89
C GLY A 22 -3.41 -17.57 -7.82
N PRO A 23 -4.57 -17.40 -8.50
CA PRO A 23 -5.34 -16.15 -8.51
C PRO A 23 -5.91 -15.76 -7.16
N LYS A 24 -6.05 -16.72 -6.24
CA LYS A 24 -6.54 -16.47 -4.87
C LYS A 24 -5.51 -15.77 -3.98
N LYS A 25 -4.21 -15.85 -4.29
CA LYS A 25 -3.16 -15.25 -3.46
C LYS A 25 -3.02 -13.74 -3.63
N LEU A 26 -3.29 -13.20 -4.82
CA LEU A 26 -3.34 -11.75 -5.04
C LEU A 26 -4.33 -11.02 -4.10
N PRO A 27 -5.63 -11.38 -4.03
CA PRO A 27 -6.57 -10.72 -3.15
C PRO A 27 -6.31 -11.02 -1.66
N GLU A 28 -5.74 -12.18 -1.34
CA GLU A 28 -5.32 -12.53 0.02
C GLU A 28 -4.22 -11.58 0.53
N ILE A 29 -3.15 -11.40 -0.26
CA ILE A 29 -2.05 -10.47 0.02
C ILE A 29 -2.56 -9.03 0.03
N GLY A 30 -3.42 -8.64 -0.91
CA GLY A 30 -4.00 -7.30 -0.93
C GLY A 30 -4.82 -6.97 0.33
N ARG A 31 -5.57 -7.95 0.86
CA ARG A 31 -6.34 -7.80 2.10
C ARG A 31 -5.44 -7.68 3.34
N SER A 32 -4.40 -8.50 3.46
CA SER A 32 -3.48 -8.41 4.60
C SER A 32 -2.66 -7.11 4.55
N PHE A 33 -2.12 -6.76 3.38
CA PHE A 33 -1.38 -5.53 3.16
C PHE A 33 -2.26 -4.29 3.37
N GLY A 34 -3.50 -4.31 2.91
CA GLY A 34 -4.46 -3.22 3.10
C GLY A 34 -4.80 -2.97 4.56
N LYS A 35 -4.96 -4.03 5.37
CA LYS A 35 -5.14 -3.91 6.82
C LYS A 35 -3.91 -3.28 7.48
N GLY A 36 -2.72 -3.78 7.17
CA GLY A 36 -1.47 -3.24 7.71
C GLY A 36 -1.25 -1.78 7.33
N LEU A 37 -1.54 -1.41 6.08
CA LEU A 37 -1.45 -0.02 5.63
C LEU A 37 -2.47 0.90 6.33
N LYS A 38 -3.68 0.39 6.63
CA LYS A 38 -4.70 1.14 7.37
C LYS A 38 -4.24 1.41 8.80
N GLU A 39 -3.73 0.39 9.49
CA GLU A 39 -3.19 0.51 10.85
C GLU A 39 -1.97 1.44 10.89
N PHE A 40 -1.06 1.31 9.92
CA PHE A 40 0.09 2.21 9.79
C PHE A 40 -0.32 3.67 9.59
N ARG A 41 -1.32 3.93 8.73
CA ARG A 41 -1.87 5.28 8.53
C ARG A 41 -2.52 5.84 9.79
N GLN A 42 -3.27 5.01 10.52
CA GLN A 42 -3.90 5.39 11.79
C GLN A 42 -2.85 5.79 12.83
N ALA A 43 -1.83 4.94 13.05
CA ALA A 43 -0.75 5.23 13.98
C ALA A 43 0.05 6.49 13.58
N THR A 44 0.33 6.67 12.29
CA THR A 44 1.01 7.89 11.79
C THR A 44 0.16 9.14 12.05
N LYS A 45 -1.16 9.05 11.92
CA LYS A 45 -2.08 10.17 12.20
C LYS A 45 -2.08 10.53 13.68
N GLU A 46 -2.17 9.54 14.56
CA GLU A 46 -2.13 9.74 16.02
C GLU A 46 -0.81 10.38 16.46
N ILE A 47 0.31 9.92 15.91
CA ILE A 47 1.63 10.53 16.15
C ILE A 47 1.63 11.99 15.68
N LYS A 48 1.14 12.27 14.47
CA LYS A 48 1.09 13.64 13.95
C LYS A 48 0.26 14.55 14.85
N GLU A 49 -0.92 14.10 15.28
CA GLU A 49 -1.81 14.85 16.17
C GLU A 49 -1.17 15.10 17.55
N SER A 50 -0.46 14.10 18.10
CA SER A 50 0.28 14.27 19.37
C SER A 50 1.47 15.23 19.28
N VAL A 51 2.07 15.39 18.10
CA VAL A 51 3.20 16.31 17.86
C VAL A 51 2.70 17.73 17.59
N ASP A 52 1.57 17.89 16.90
CA ASP A 52 0.95 19.19 16.57
C ASP A 52 0.37 19.89 17.80
N LEU A 53 -0.14 19.12 18.79
CA LEU A 53 -0.62 19.65 20.08
C LEU A 53 0.50 20.25 20.97
N GLY A 54 1.77 20.10 20.59
CA GLY A 54 2.91 20.67 21.32
C GLY A 54 3.19 22.15 21.03
N ASP A 55 2.60 22.71 19.96
CA ASP A 55 2.95 24.04 19.45
C ASP A 55 1.87 25.11 19.70
N GLU A 56 0.68 24.76 20.22
CA GLU A 56 -0.47 25.70 20.30
C GLU A 56 -0.80 26.24 21.71
N ASP A 57 -0.12 25.80 22.79
CA ASP A 57 -0.48 26.17 24.18
C ASP A 57 0.44 27.23 24.86
N THR A 58 1.25 27.99 24.10
CA THR A 58 2.10 29.08 24.68
C THR A 58 1.69 30.50 24.26
N ALA A 59 0.54 30.69 23.62
CA ALA A 59 0.04 32.02 23.22
C ALA A 59 -1.43 32.21 23.61
N GLY A 60 -1.68 32.31 24.91
CA GLY A 60 -2.98 32.69 25.51
C GLY A 60 -2.78 33.41 26.82
#